data_AF-A0A8D0G822-F1
#
_entry.id   AF-A0A8D0G822-F1
#
_cell.length_a   1.000
_cell.length_b   1.000
_cell.length_c   1.000
_cell.angle_alpha   90.00
_cell.angle_beta   90.00
_cell.angle_gamma   90.00
#
_symmetry.space_group_name_H-M   'P 1'
#
loop_
_entity.id
_entity.type
_entity.pdbx_description
1 polymer ?
#
loop_
_entity_poly.entity_id
_entity_poly.type
_entity_poly.pdbx_seq_one_letter_code
_entity_poly.pdbx_strand_id
1 'polypeptide(L)'
;MVAPCLIRVKLPPMMEIITAEQLMEYLGDYILDAKPKEISEIQRLNYEQNMSDAMAILHKLQTGLDVNVKFTGVRVFEYTPECIVFDLLDIPLYHGWLVDPQTPDIVKAVGNCSYNQLVEKIICCKQSENSELVSEGFVAEQFLNNTATQLTYHGLCELTTAVQEGELCVFFRNNHFSTMTKYKGQLYLLVTDQGFLTEEKVVWESLHNVDGDGNFCDSEFHLRPPSDPETVYRGQQDQIDQDYLMALSLQQEQQSQDINWEQIPEGISDLELAKKLQEEEDRRASQYYQEQEQAASAQVQNSPRPRAGREKGRPPRTGPAVSC
;
A
#
# COMPACT_ATOMS: atom_id res chain seq x y z
N MET A 1 16.30 -21.38 0.82
CA MET A 1 17.04 -20.64 1.87
C MET A 1 16.89 -19.18 1.51
N VAL A 2 16.00 -18.48 2.19
CA VAL A 2 15.78 -17.04 1.98
C VAL A 2 17.07 -16.34 2.42
N ALA A 3 17.66 -15.50 1.57
CA ALA A 3 18.79 -14.67 1.98
C ALA A 3 18.37 -13.92 3.25
N PRO A 4 19.20 -13.87 4.31
CA PRO A 4 18.81 -13.20 5.53
C PRO A 4 18.57 -11.73 5.19
N CYS A 5 17.31 -11.28 5.27
CA CYS A 5 16.98 -9.87 5.43
C CYS A 5 17.70 -9.43 6.70
N LEU A 6 18.90 -8.85 6.54
CA LEU A 6 19.64 -8.24 7.61
C LEU A 6 18.76 -7.09 8.09
N ILE A 7 18.05 -7.30 9.21
CA ILE A 7 17.36 -6.24 9.94
C ILE A 7 18.43 -5.26 10.38
N ARG A 8 18.58 -4.19 9.60
CA ARG A 8 19.66 -3.21 9.74
C ARG A 8 19.23 -1.98 10.55
N VAL A 9 17.93 -1.72 10.64
CA VAL A 9 17.33 -0.66 11.47
C VAL A 9 16.26 -1.27 12.36
N LYS A 10 16.22 -0.90 13.65
CA LYS A 10 15.20 -1.35 14.61
C LYS A 10 14.50 -0.14 15.21
N LEU A 11 13.18 -0.11 15.08
CA LEU A 11 12.35 0.92 15.70
C LEU A 11 11.87 0.47 17.08
N PRO A 12 11.67 1.40 18.05
CA PRO A 12 11.11 1.08 19.35
C PRO A 12 9.67 0.54 19.20
N PRO A 13 9.27 -0.47 20.00
CA PRO A 13 7.97 -1.16 19.84
C PRO A 13 6.73 -0.31 20.15
N MET A 14 6.90 0.90 20.69
CA MET A 14 5.81 1.84 21.02
C MET A 14 5.80 3.08 20.11
N MET A 15 6.58 3.07 19.03
CA MET A 15 6.70 4.21 18.14
C MET A 15 5.61 4.14 17.05
N GLU A 16 4.60 5.01 17.16
CA GLU A 16 3.49 5.11 16.19
C GLU A 16 3.79 6.10 15.06
N ILE A 17 4.63 7.11 15.32
CA ILE A 17 4.97 8.18 14.37
C ILE A 17 6.49 8.28 14.27
N ILE A 18 6.98 8.38 13.04
CA ILE A 18 8.38 8.64 12.72
C ILE A 18 8.48 9.86 11.80
N THR A 19 9.44 10.75 12.06
CA THR A 19 9.66 11.93 11.21
C THR A 19 10.62 11.62 10.07
N ALA A 20 10.54 12.43 9.00
CA ALA A 20 11.46 12.29 7.87
C ALA A 20 12.93 12.49 8.31
N GLU A 21 13.20 13.44 9.22
CA GLU A 21 14.54 13.67 9.79
C GLU A 21 15.10 12.42 10.49
N GLN A 22 14.29 11.73 11.29
CA GLN A 22 14.70 10.50 11.96
C GLN A 22 15.02 9.39 10.96
N LEU A 23 14.21 9.23 9.90
CA LEU A 23 14.51 8.29 8.83
C LEU A 23 15.83 8.61 8.12
N MET A 24 16.14 9.90 7.92
CA MET A 24 17.42 10.31 7.35
C MET A 24 18.60 9.99 8.27
N GLU A 25 18.45 10.18 9.58
CA GLU A 25 19.48 9.82 10.57
C GLU A 25 19.75 8.32 10.52
N TYR A 26 18.71 7.48 10.58
CA TYR A 26 18.88 6.03 10.50
C TYR A 26 19.52 5.58 9.17
N LEU A 27 19.13 6.21 8.06
CA LEU A 27 19.71 5.90 6.75
C LEU A 27 21.18 6.35 6.67
N GLY A 28 21.50 7.53 7.22
CA GLY A 28 22.86 8.07 7.28
C GLY A 28 23.78 7.21 8.14
N ASP A 29 23.34 6.83 9.33
CA ASP A 29 24.07 5.92 10.23
C ASP A 29 24.33 4.57 9.55
N TYR A 30 23.32 4.04 8.86
CA TYR A 30 23.46 2.80 8.13
C TYR A 30 24.48 2.88 6.98
N ILE A 31 24.49 3.96 6.19
CA ILE A 31 25.48 4.19 5.13
C ILE A 31 26.91 4.30 5.72
N LEU A 32 27.05 4.91 6.89
CA LEU A 32 28.33 5.02 7.61
C LEU A 32 28.82 3.67 8.13
N ASP A 33 27.92 2.86 8.67
CA ASP A 33 28.20 1.51 9.20
C ASP A 33 28.45 0.49 8.08
N ALA A 34 27.89 0.71 6.88
CA ALA A 34 28.10 -0.14 5.71
C ALA A 34 29.53 -0.13 5.16
N LYS A 35 30.44 0.72 5.70
CA LYS A 35 31.86 0.81 5.29
C LYS A 35 32.54 -0.57 5.30
N PRO A 36 32.93 -1.12 4.12
CA PRO A 36 33.68 -2.37 4.06
C PRO A 36 35.07 -2.18 4.69
N LYS A 37 35.49 -3.13 5.54
CA LYS A 37 36.76 -3.04 6.29
C LYS A 37 37.99 -3.35 5.42
N GLU A 38 37.82 -3.95 4.25
CA GLU A 38 38.90 -4.34 3.34
C GLU A 38 38.65 -3.75 1.94
N ILE A 39 39.20 -2.56 1.68
CA ILE A 39 39.19 -1.94 0.35
C ILE A 39 40.57 -1.36 0.06
N SER A 40 41.03 -1.53 -1.18
CA SER A 40 42.28 -0.93 -1.68
C SER A 40 42.23 0.60 -1.55
N GLU A 41 43.37 1.28 -1.40
CA GLU A 41 43.47 2.75 -1.24
C GLU A 41 42.67 3.53 -2.31
N ILE A 42 42.68 3.05 -3.56
CA ILE A 42 41.95 3.65 -4.68
C ILE A 42 40.44 3.45 -4.55
N GLN A 43 40.02 2.28 -4.08
CA GLN A 43 38.60 1.97 -3.86
C GLN A 43 38.05 2.69 -2.63
N ARG A 44 38.89 2.97 -1.63
CA ARG A 44 38.54 3.82 -0.49
C ARG A 44 38.20 5.25 -0.91
N LEU A 45 39.04 5.87 -1.76
CA LEU A 45 38.77 7.22 -2.26
C LEU A 45 37.46 7.29 -3.05
N ASN A 46 37.21 6.31 -3.92
CA ASN A 46 35.95 6.23 -4.66
C ASN A 46 34.74 6.05 -3.72
N TYR A 47 34.89 5.21 -2.69
CA TYR A 47 33.83 4.99 -1.70
C TYR A 47 33.56 6.24 -0.85
N GLU A 48 34.60 6.98 -0.46
CA GLU A 48 34.47 8.24 0.27
C GLU A 48 33.79 9.33 -0.58
N GLN A 49 34.12 9.42 -1.86
CA GLN A 49 33.41 10.30 -2.80
C GLN A 49 31.95 9.89 -2.93
N ASN A 50 31.68 8.61 -3.20
CA ASN A 50 30.32 8.10 -3.33
C ASN A 50 29.49 8.38 -2.07
N MET A 51 30.09 8.24 -0.89
CA MET A 51 29.45 8.55 0.39
C MET A 51 29.16 10.04 0.55
N SER A 52 30.11 10.91 0.18
CA SER A 52 29.90 12.36 0.22
C SER A 52 28.76 12.77 -0.71
N ASP A 53 28.73 12.20 -1.91
CA ASP A 53 27.68 12.46 -2.91
C ASP A 53 26.33 11.96 -2.42
N ALA A 54 26.26 10.74 -1.85
CA ALA A 54 25.06 10.18 -1.23
C ALA A 54 24.52 11.10 -0.12
N MET A 55 25.38 11.55 0.79
CA MET A 55 24.99 12.45 1.89
C MET A 55 24.47 13.80 1.37
N ALA A 56 25.01 14.29 0.24
CA ALA A 56 24.54 15.51 -0.38
C ALA A 56 23.14 15.36 -1.00
N ILE A 57 22.78 14.18 -1.51
CA ILE A 57 21.47 13.93 -2.16
C ILE A 57 20.40 13.35 -1.24
N LEU A 58 20.76 12.95 -0.02
CA LEU A 58 19.86 12.32 0.94
C LEU A 58 18.55 13.11 1.12
N HIS A 59 18.63 14.43 1.24
CA HIS A 59 17.45 15.29 1.36
C HIS A 59 16.48 15.21 0.15
N LYS A 60 16.99 14.91 -1.06
CA LYS A 60 16.16 14.76 -2.26
C LYS A 60 15.27 13.51 -2.21
N LEU A 61 15.64 12.48 -1.45
CA LEU A 61 14.79 11.29 -1.28
C LEU A 61 13.42 11.63 -0.70
N GLN A 62 13.31 12.75 0.04
CA GLN A 62 12.04 13.23 0.59
C GLN A 62 11.20 14.00 -0.44
N THR A 63 11.85 14.81 -1.29
CA THR A 63 11.18 15.72 -2.22
C THR A 63 10.91 15.10 -3.59
N GLY A 64 11.57 13.98 -3.91
CA GLY A 64 11.48 13.29 -5.18
C GLY A 64 12.86 13.00 -5.76
N LEU A 65 13.01 11.78 -6.27
CA LEU A 65 14.25 11.31 -6.89
C LEU A 65 14.13 11.31 -8.41
N ASP A 66 15.05 11.98 -9.08
CA ASP A 66 15.10 12.02 -10.54
C ASP A 66 15.78 10.75 -11.07
N VAL A 67 15.01 9.93 -11.79
CA VAL A 67 15.51 8.73 -12.47
C VAL A 67 15.19 8.80 -13.95
N ASN A 68 16.14 8.38 -14.78
CA ASN A 68 15.94 8.32 -16.22
C ASN A 68 16.11 6.87 -16.71
N VAL A 69 15.02 6.27 -17.14
CA VAL A 69 14.98 4.86 -17.56
C VAL A 69 15.47 4.69 -18.99
N LYS A 70 16.01 3.50 -19.29
CA LYS A 70 16.21 3.04 -20.66
C LYS A 70 15.33 1.83 -20.93
N PHE A 71 14.73 1.78 -22.11
CA PHE A 71 13.74 0.75 -22.43
C PHE A 71 14.34 -0.61 -22.82
N THR A 72 15.66 -0.78 -22.69
CA THR A 72 16.41 -1.95 -23.16
C THR A 72 16.52 -3.07 -22.13
N GLY A 73 16.21 -2.81 -20.85
CA GLY A 73 16.28 -3.84 -19.81
C GLY A 73 15.82 -3.32 -18.45
N VAL A 74 15.39 -4.22 -17.57
CA VAL A 74 14.71 -3.88 -16.29
C VAL A 74 15.58 -3.20 -15.23
N ARG A 75 16.89 -3.19 -15.39
CA ARG A 75 17.88 -2.56 -14.47
C ARG A 75 18.59 -1.38 -15.10
N VAL A 76 18.19 -0.96 -16.30
CA VAL A 76 18.98 -0.05 -17.11
C VAL A 76 18.49 1.38 -16.90
N PHE A 77 19.16 2.08 -15.99
CA PHE A 77 18.97 3.51 -15.76
C PHE A 77 20.15 4.30 -16.33
N GLU A 78 19.93 5.56 -16.66
CA GLU A 78 21.02 6.52 -16.80
C GLU A 78 21.62 6.78 -15.42
N TYR A 79 22.95 6.74 -15.33
CA TYR A 79 23.63 6.95 -14.07
C TYR A 79 23.45 8.41 -13.63
N THR A 80 22.62 8.60 -12.61
CA THR A 80 22.45 9.87 -11.91
C THR A 80 23.08 9.77 -10.52
N PRO A 81 23.57 10.88 -9.93
CA PRO A 81 24.07 10.89 -8.55
C PRO A 81 23.07 10.26 -7.57
N GLU A 82 21.78 10.45 -7.82
CA GLU A 82 20.63 9.88 -7.12
C GLU A 82 20.68 8.35 -6.98
N CYS A 83 21.20 7.64 -7.98
CA CYS A 83 21.28 6.18 -7.97
C CYS A 83 22.36 5.63 -7.03
N ILE A 84 23.33 6.46 -6.61
CA ILE A 84 24.47 6.04 -5.79
C ILE A 84 24.03 5.52 -4.41
N VAL A 85 22.89 6.00 -3.91
CA VAL A 85 22.31 5.55 -2.64
C VAL A 85 21.94 4.08 -2.76
N PHE A 86 21.29 3.67 -3.85
CA PHE A 86 20.92 2.26 -4.05
C PHE A 86 22.15 1.36 -4.18
N ASP A 87 23.19 1.83 -4.87
CA ASP A 87 24.46 1.11 -5.02
C ASP A 87 25.20 0.96 -3.67
N LEU A 88 25.21 2.00 -2.83
CA LEU A 88 25.83 1.95 -1.49
C LEU A 88 25.07 1.04 -0.52
N LEU A 89 23.73 1.01 -0.63
CA LEU A 89 22.89 0.17 0.23
C LEU A 89 22.84 -1.29 -0.25
N ASP A 90 23.42 -1.59 -1.43
CA ASP A 90 23.33 -2.87 -2.14
C ASP A 90 21.86 -3.29 -2.37
N ILE A 91 21.02 -2.32 -2.73
CA ILE A 91 19.59 -2.54 -3.02
C ILE A 91 19.38 -2.37 -4.52
N PRO A 92 18.94 -3.40 -5.24
CA PRO A 92 18.73 -3.27 -6.68
C PRO A 92 17.50 -2.42 -6.98
N LEU A 93 17.67 -1.49 -7.92
CA LEU A 93 16.60 -0.68 -8.50
C LEU A 93 16.14 -1.32 -9.82
N TYR A 94 14.82 -1.46 -9.97
CA TYR A 94 14.18 -2.07 -11.14
C TYR A 94 13.07 -1.17 -11.70
N HIS A 95 12.82 -1.31 -13.01
CA HIS A 95 11.63 -0.76 -13.69
C HIS A 95 11.10 -1.77 -14.71
N GLY A 96 9.82 -1.66 -15.07
CA GLY A 96 9.16 -2.57 -16.02
C GLY A 96 8.80 -1.92 -17.36
N TRP A 97 9.35 -0.74 -17.62
CA TRP A 97 9.10 0.01 -18.85
C TRP A 97 10.08 -0.41 -19.95
N LEU A 98 9.73 -1.48 -20.67
CA LEU A 98 10.58 -2.05 -21.72
C LEU A 98 9.85 -2.04 -23.05
N VAL A 99 10.61 -1.96 -24.14
CA VAL A 99 10.05 -2.19 -25.47
C VAL A 99 9.91 -3.69 -25.70
N ASP A 100 8.77 -4.10 -26.25
CA ASP A 100 8.56 -5.49 -26.67
C ASP A 100 9.38 -5.81 -27.94
N PRO A 101 10.30 -6.79 -27.89
CA PRO A 101 11.07 -7.23 -29.06
C PRO A 101 10.21 -7.74 -30.22
N GLN A 102 8.96 -8.12 -29.97
CA GLN A 102 8.02 -8.55 -31.00
C GLN A 102 7.58 -7.42 -31.93
N THR A 103 7.78 -6.15 -31.54
CA THR A 103 7.41 -4.99 -32.34
C THR A 103 8.67 -4.28 -32.87
N PRO A 104 9.27 -4.74 -33.99
CA PRO A 104 10.55 -4.23 -34.46
C PRO A 104 10.50 -2.76 -34.85
N ASP A 105 9.34 -2.24 -35.25
CA ASP A 105 9.15 -0.83 -35.59
C ASP A 105 9.37 0.07 -34.37
N ILE A 106 8.85 -0.32 -33.20
CA ILE A 106 9.04 0.40 -31.94
C ILE A 106 10.50 0.24 -31.48
N VAL A 107 11.07 -0.97 -31.57
CA VAL A 107 12.48 -1.21 -31.21
C VAL A 107 13.41 -0.32 -32.04
N LYS A 108 13.16 -0.17 -33.33
CA LYS A 108 13.96 0.70 -34.22
C LYS A 108 13.75 2.18 -33.89
N ALA A 109 12.51 2.59 -33.63
CA ALA A 109 12.18 3.97 -33.30
C ALA A 109 12.78 4.41 -31.94
N VAL A 110 12.69 3.55 -30.92
CA VAL A 110 13.19 3.81 -29.56
C VAL A 110 14.71 3.60 -29.46
N GLY A 111 15.22 2.51 -30.05
CA GLY A 111 16.63 2.14 -30.00
C GLY A 111 17.16 2.02 -28.57
N ASN A 112 18.35 2.58 -28.33
CA ASN A 112 19.01 2.62 -27.01
C ASN A 112 18.85 3.98 -26.31
N CYS A 113 17.83 4.76 -26.68
CA CYS A 113 17.57 6.06 -26.07
C CYS A 113 17.04 5.89 -24.63
N SER A 114 17.45 6.79 -23.74
CA SER A 114 16.76 6.99 -22.46
C SER A 114 15.43 7.73 -22.67
N TYR A 115 14.57 7.78 -21.65
CA TYR A 115 13.29 8.51 -21.75
C TYR A 115 13.50 9.97 -22.19
N ASN A 116 14.44 10.70 -21.56
CA ASN A 116 14.73 12.09 -21.95
C ASN A 116 15.19 12.20 -23.40
N GLN A 117 16.10 11.33 -23.84
CA GLN A 117 16.60 11.30 -25.21
C GLN A 117 15.50 10.93 -26.22
N LEU A 118 14.57 10.06 -25.84
CA LEU A 118 13.46 9.65 -26.70
C LEU A 118 12.48 10.80 -26.90
N VAL A 119 12.16 11.54 -25.84
CA VAL A 119 11.28 12.73 -25.92
C VAL A 119 11.91 13.80 -26.82
N GLU A 120 13.20 14.10 -26.64
CA GLU A 120 13.93 15.02 -27.52
C GLU A 120 13.93 14.54 -28.97
N LYS A 121 14.20 13.24 -29.20
CA LYS A 121 14.16 12.62 -30.52
C LYS A 121 12.79 12.77 -31.18
N ILE A 122 11.69 12.56 -30.45
CA ILE A 122 10.33 12.73 -30.97
C ILE A 122 10.11 14.17 -31.46
N ILE A 123 10.56 15.17 -30.69
CA ILE A 123 10.43 16.59 -31.07
C ILE A 123 11.24 16.88 -32.34
N CYS A 124 12.50 16.43 -32.41
CA CYS A 124 13.35 16.61 -33.59
C CYS A 124 12.77 15.89 -34.84
N CYS A 125 12.26 14.67 -34.66
CA CYS A 125 11.62 13.89 -35.73
C CYS A 125 10.37 14.59 -36.28
N LYS A 126 9.54 15.20 -35.42
CA LYS A 126 8.34 15.94 -35.85
C LYS A 126 8.65 17.22 -36.63
N GLN A 127 9.78 17.87 -36.33
CA GLN A 127 10.22 19.08 -37.03
C GLN A 127 10.98 18.79 -38.32
N SER A 128 11.33 17.53 -38.58
CA SER A 128 12.11 17.13 -39.75
C SER A 128 11.24 17.02 -41.00
N GLU A 129 11.80 17.34 -42.17
CA GLU A 129 11.12 17.20 -43.47
C GLU A 129 11.20 15.78 -44.05
N ASN A 130 11.99 14.89 -43.43
CA ASN A 130 12.14 13.50 -43.85
C ASN A 130 10.96 12.65 -43.35
N SER A 131 10.16 12.14 -44.29
CA SER A 131 9.00 11.28 -44.01
C SER A 131 9.33 10.05 -43.15
N GLU A 132 10.54 9.48 -43.29
CA GLU A 132 10.95 8.32 -42.49
C GLU A 132 11.16 8.69 -41.02
N LEU A 133 11.84 9.81 -40.76
CA LEU A 133 12.08 10.29 -39.39
C LEU A 133 10.77 10.71 -38.71
N VAL A 134 9.86 11.34 -39.47
CA VAL A 134 8.52 11.70 -38.96
C VAL A 134 7.75 10.44 -38.57
N SER A 135 7.82 9.38 -39.38
CA SER A 135 7.17 8.10 -39.05
C SER A 135 7.78 7.44 -37.80
N GLU A 136 9.12 7.45 -37.65
CA GLU A 136 9.77 6.92 -36.45
C GLU A 136 9.39 7.73 -35.20
N GLY A 137 9.32 9.06 -35.31
CA GLY A 137 8.87 9.93 -34.21
C GLY A 137 7.42 9.66 -33.80
N PHE A 138 6.54 9.39 -34.77
CA PHE A 138 5.14 9.04 -34.49
C PHE A 138 5.02 7.69 -33.79
N VAL A 139 5.78 6.67 -34.21
CA VAL A 139 5.80 5.35 -33.57
C VAL A 139 6.33 5.44 -32.13
N ALA A 140 7.40 6.21 -31.91
CA ALA A 140 7.94 6.44 -30.58
C ALA A 140 6.95 7.20 -29.67
N GLU A 141 6.23 8.18 -30.20
CA GLU A 141 5.17 8.88 -29.47
C GLU A 141 4.00 7.96 -29.12
N GLN A 142 3.54 7.14 -30.08
CA GLN A 142 2.50 6.15 -29.82
C GLN A 142 2.91 5.15 -28.75
N PHE A 143 4.17 4.71 -28.75
CA PHE A 143 4.71 3.86 -27.69
C PHE A 143 4.56 4.54 -26.33
N LEU A 144 5.06 5.77 -26.16
CA LEU A 144 4.96 6.50 -24.88
C LEU A 144 3.51 6.68 -24.42
N ASN A 145 2.60 7.00 -25.33
CA ASN A 145 1.18 7.15 -25.02
C ASN A 145 0.51 5.83 -24.63
N ASN A 146 0.83 4.73 -25.32
CA ASN A 146 0.27 3.41 -25.04
C ASN A 146 0.83 2.81 -23.75
N THR A 147 2.07 3.14 -23.39
CA THR A 147 2.74 2.68 -22.17
C THR A 147 2.79 3.76 -21.09
N ALA A 148 1.80 4.66 -21.05
CA ALA A 148 1.76 5.79 -20.10
C ALA A 148 1.79 5.34 -18.63
N THR A 149 1.39 4.10 -18.33
CA THR A 149 1.48 3.48 -17.00
C THR A 149 2.91 3.09 -16.58
N GLN A 150 3.90 3.31 -17.45
CA GLN A 150 5.32 3.00 -17.25
C GLN A 150 5.61 1.52 -16.92
N LEU A 151 4.71 0.62 -17.34
CA LEU A 151 4.84 -0.82 -17.16
C LEU A 151 4.32 -1.52 -18.41
N THR A 152 5.08 -2.49 -18.92
CA THR A 152 4.74 -3.28 -20.10
C THR A 152 4.66 -4.76 -19.73
N TYR A 153 3.86 -5.54 -20.45
CA TYR A 153 3.79 -6.99 -20.24
C TYR A 153 5.15 -7.67 -20.46
N HIS A 154 5.91 -7.24 -21.47
CA HIS A 154 7.28 -7.72 -21.70
C HIS A 154 8.17 -7.42 -20.49
N GLY A 155 8.16 -6.17 -20.02
CA GLY A 155 8.92 -5.77 -18.83
C GLY A 155 8.50 -6.52 -17.56
N LEU A 156 7.22 -6.81 -17.38
CA LEU A 156 6.72 -7.60 -16.25
C LEU A 156 7.26 -9.05 -16.27
N CYS A 157 7.25 -9.69 -17.44
CA CYS A 157 7.82 -11.03 -17.62
C CYS A 157 9.34 -11.03 -17.36
N GLU A 158 10.05 -10.03 -17.86
CA GLU A 158 11.49 -9.89 -17.66
C GLU A 158 11.82 -9.61 -16.18
N LEU A 159 11.05 -8.75 -15.51
CA LEU A 159 11.16 -8.50 -14.06
C LEU A 159 10.98 -9.79 -13.26
N THR A 160 9.93 -10.55 -13.57
CA THR A 160 9.65 -11.83 -12.89
C THR A 160 10.80 -12.82 -13.07
N THR A 161 11.55 -12.74 -14.17
CA THR A 161 12.72 -13.58 -14.43
C THR A 161 13.99 -13.05 -13.77
N ALA A 162 14.20 -11.73 -13.78
CA ALA A 162 15.41 -11.07 -13.31
C ALA A 162 15.50 -10.99 -11.78
N VAL A 163 14.37 -10.76 -11.10
CA VAL A 163 14.32 -10.63 -9.63
C VAL A 163 14.55 -11.98 -8.98
N GLN A 164 15.41 -12.02 -7.96
CA GLN A 164 15.67 -13.24 -7.20
C GLN A 164 14.56 -13.52 -6.19
N GLU A 165 14.33 -14.80 -5.95
CA GLU A 165 13.32 -15.26 -5.00
C GLU A 165 13.70 -14.87 -3.57
N GLY A 166 12.81 -14.12 -2.89
CA GLY A 166 13.01 -13.61 -1.53
C GLY A 166 13.95 -12.41 -1.40
N GLU A 167 14.36 -11.79 -2.51
CA GLU A 167 15.13 -10.54 -2.53
C GLU A 167 14.21 -9.32 -2.31
N LEU A 168 14.69 -8.33 -1.58
CA LEU A 168 14.04 -7.02 -1.45
C LEU A 168 14.69 -6.05 -2.42
N CYS A 169 13.87 -5.36 -3.20
CA CYS A 169 14.32 -4.45 -4.23
C CYS A 169 13.40 -3.22 -4.32
N VAL A 170 13.86 -2.18 -5.00
CA VAL A 170 13.05 -0.98 -5.26
C VAL A 170 12.53 -1.06 -6.68
N PHE A 171 11.23 -0.81 -6.84
CA PHE A 171 10.55 -0.81 -8.13
C PHE A 171 10.05 0.60 -8.46
N PHE A 172 10.48 1.13 -9.60
CA PHE A 172 10.03 2.41 -10.11
C PHE A 172 8.91 2.22 -11.15
N ARG A 173 7.76 2.84 -10.88
CA ARG A 173 6.60 2.84 -11.78
C ARG A 173 5.74 4.08 -11.54
N ASN A 174 5.28 4.71 -12.61
CA ASN A 174 4.37 5.85 -12.59
C ASN A 174 4.84 6.97 -11.65
N ASN A 175 6.13 7.32 -11.73
CA ASN A 175 6.79 8.32 -10.86
C ASN A 175 6.74 7.98 -9.35
N HIS A 176 6.50 6.72 -9.00
CA HIS A 176 6.48 6.23 -7.63
C HIS A 176 7.54 5.13 -7.43
N PHE A 177 8.13 5.10 -6.23
CA PHE A 177 9.05 4.05 -5.81
C PHE A 177 8.35 3.14 -4.80
N SER A 178 8.19 1.87 -5.17
CA SER A 178 7.60 0.85 -4.31
C SER A 178 8.66 -0.15 -3.85
N THR A 179 8.54 -0.65 -2.63
CA THR A 179 9.35 -1.80 -2.20
C THR A 179 8.76 -3.05 -2.83
N MET A 180 9.57 -3.81 -3.56
CA MET A 180 9.15 -5.00 -4.28
C MET A 180 9.90 -6.23 -3.78
N THR A 181 9.21 -7.36 -3.73
CA THR A 181 9.82 -8.66 -3.48
C THR A 181 9.21 -9.73 -4.37
N LYS A 182 9.91 -10.86 -4.49
CA LYS A 182 9.44 -12.02 -5.24
C LYS A 182 9.22 -13.18 -4.30
N TYR A 183 8.01 -13.74 -4.35
CA TYR A 183 7.63 -14.90 -3.54
C TYR A 183 6.83 -15.91 -4.37
N LYS A 184 7.19 -17.19 -4.30
CA LYS A 184 6.66 -18.30 -5.10
C LYS A 184 6.58 -18.00 -6.61
N GLY A 185 7.55 -17.26 -7.14
CA GLY A 185 7.57 -16.87 -8.56
C GLY A 185 6.60 -15.75 -8.95
N GLN A 186 5.95 -15.09 -7.99
CA GLN A 186 5.11 -13.90 -8.20
C GLN A 186 5.78 -12.67 -7.59
N LEU A 187 5.54 -11.50 -8.19
CA LEU A 187 6.03 -10.23 -7.69
C LEU A 187 4.98 -9.61 -6.75
N TYR A 188 5.46 -8.99 -5.68
CA TYR A 188 4.64 -8.31 -4.69
C TYR A 188 5.21 -6.93 -4.38
N LEU A 189 4.34 -5.95 -4.24
CA LEU A 189 4.65 -4.59 -3.84
C LEU A 189 4.18 -4.35 -2.41
N LEU A 190 4.99 -3.68 -1.60
CA LEU A 190 4.61 -3.31 -0.24
C LEU A 190 3.56 -2.20 -0.28
N VAL A 191 2.44 -2.40 0.41
CA VAL A 191 1.39 -1.39 0.55
C VAL A 191 1.83 -0.38 1.60
N THR A 192 1.97 0.88 1.19
CA THR A 192 2.42 1.98 2.07
C THR A 192 1.39 3.10 2.21
N ASP A 193 0.21 2.94 1.62
CA ASP A 193 -0.87 3.93 1.71
C ASP A 193 -1.48 3.93 3.12
N GLN A 194 -1.64 5.13 3.70
CA GLN A 194 -2.20 5.33 5.03
C GLN A 194 -3.64 4.82 5.16
N GLY A 195 -4.39 4.72 4.06
CA GLY A 195 -5.74 4.15 4.06
C GLY A 195 -5.81 2.71 4.59
N PHE A 196 -4.71 1.94 4.51
CA PHE A 196 -4.63 0.57 5.01
C PHE A 196 -4.00 0.46 6.40
N LEU A 197 -3.75 1.58 7.09
CA LEU A 197 -3.13 1.58 8.42
C LEU A 197 -3.91 0.75 9.45
N THR A 198 -5.24 0.71 9.35
CA THR A 198 -6.11 -0.08 10.24
C THR A 198 -6.25 -1.55 9.81
N GLU A 199 -5.78 -1.90 8.61
CA GLU A 199 -5.87 -3.24 8.06
C GLU A 199 -4.53 -3.99 8.20
N GLU A 200 -4.27 -4.57 9.37
CA GLU A 200 -3.05 -5.37 9.63
C GLU A 200 -2.85 -6.55 8.67
N LYS A 201 -3.91 -7.00 7.99
CA LYS A 201 -3.89 -8.11 7.04
C LYS A 201 -3.52 -7.69 5.62
N VAL A 202 -3.32 -6.40 5.35
CA VAL A 202 -2.95 -5.87 4.04
C VAL A 202 -1.53 -5.35 4.12
N VAL A 203 -0.59 -6.18 3.65
CA VAL A 203 0.85 -5.84 3.68
C VAL A 203 1.41 -5.81 2.27
N TRP A 204 1.05 -6.77 1.44
CA TRP A 204 1.57 -6.92 0.08
C TRP A 204 0.45 -6.85 -0.96
N GLU A 205 0.74 -6.24 -2.10
CA GLU A 205 -0.11 -6.22 -3.28
C GLU A 205 0.56 -7.02 -4.40
N SER A 206 -0.15 -7.98 -5.00
CA SER A 206 0.40 -8.79 -6.09
C SER A 206 0.55 -7.96 -7.38
N LEU A 207 1.74 -7.96 -7.98
CA LEU A 207 2.00 -7.35 -9.28
C LEU A 207 2.00 -8.43 -10.36
N HIS A 208 0.82 -8.69 -10.94
CA HIS A 208 0.65 -9.67 -12.01
C HIS A 208 0.10 -9.08 -13.32
N ASN A 209 -0.32 -7.82 -13.30
CA ASN A 209 -0.86 -7.15 -14.47
C ASN A 209 -0.44 -5.66 -14.52
N VAL A 210 -0.54 -5.07 -15.71
CA VAL A 210 -0.20 -3.67 -15.98
C VAL A 210 -1.30 -2.68 -15.61
N ASP A 211 -2.53 -3.16 -15.38
CA ASP A 211 -3.71 -2.32 -15.15
C ASP A 211 -3.95 -1.99 -13.67
N GLY A 212 -3.21 -2.61 -12.74
CA GLY A 212 -3.30 -2.32 -11.30
C GLY A 212 -4.43 -3.04 -10.57
N ASP A 213 -4.91 -4.17 -11.10
CA ASP A 213 -5.86 -5.08 -10.44
C ASP A 213 -5.17 -6.09 -9.51
N GLY A 214 -4.22 -5.62 -8.71
CA GLY A 214 -3.47 -6.44 -7.76
C GLY A 214 -4.35 -7.00 -6.64
N ASN A 215 -4.10 -8.25 -6.22
CA ASN A 215 -4.70 -8.84 -5.04
C ASN A 215 -3.87 -8.53 -3.79
N PHE A 216 -4.54 -8.16 -2.70
CA PHE A 216 -3.89 -7.92 -1.42
C PHE A 216 -3.62 -9.23 -0.64
N CYS A 217 -2.47 -9.26 0.01
CA CYS A 217 -1.95 -10.38 0.79
C CYS A 217 -1.44 -9.91 2.16
N ASP A 218 -1.45 -10.83 3.11
CA ASP A 218 -0.85 -10.63 4.44
C ASP A 218 0.68 -10.78 4.42
N SER A 219 1.33 -10.63 5.59
CA SER A 219 2.79 -10.76 5.76
C SER A 219 3.36 -12.13 5.33
N GLU A 220 2.53 -13.17 5.28
CA GLU A 220 2.92 -14.52 4.87
C GLU A 220 2.61 -14.81 3.39
N PHE A 221 2.22 -13.77 2.63
CA PHE A 221 1.82 -13.85 1.22
C PHE A 221 0.59 -14.75 1.01
N HIS A 222 -0.26 -14.89 2.02
CA HIS A 222 -1.57 -15.50 1.83
C HIS A 222 -2.52 -14.46 1.26
N LEU A 223 -3.08 -14.77 0.09
CA LEU A 223 -4.19 -14.01 -0.47
C LEU A 223 -5.30 -13.98 0.56
N ARG A 224 -5.90 -12.79 0.74
CA ARG A 224 -7.16 -12.70 1.49
C ARG A 224 -8.11 -13.76 0.92
N PRO A 225 -8.70 -14.64 1.75
CA PRO A 225 -9.86 -15.38 1.33
C PRO A 225 -10.90 -14.35 0.84
N PRO A 226 -11.67 -14.62 -0.23
CA PRO A 226 -12.80 -13.78 -0.59
C PRO A 226 -13.70 -13.69 0.64
N SER A 227 -13.63 -12.55 1.30
CA SER A 227 -14.41 -12.08 2.44
C SER A 227 -15.07 -13.17 3.28
N ASP A 228 -14.55 -13.42 4.48
CA ASP A 228 -15.46 -13.76 5.56
C ASP A 228 -16.35 -12.52 5.77
N PRO A 229 -17.70 -12.65 5.67
CA PRO A 229 -18.61 -11.51 5.71
C PRO A 229 -18.32 -10.57 6.89
N GLU A 230 -17.91 -11.08 8.04
CA GLU A 230 -17.71 -10.23 9.24
C GLU A 230 -16.71 -9.07 9.06
N THR A 231 -15.68 -9.19 8.23
CA THR A 231 -14.67 -8.09 8.08
C THR A 231 -15.13 -6.96 7.16
N VAL A 232 -15.89 -7.26 6.12
CA VAL A 232 -16.52 -6.25 5.26
C VAL A 232 -17.62 -5.52 6.03
N TYR A 233 -18.36 -6.27 6.87
CA TYR A 233 -19.41 -5.68 7.70
C TYR A 233 -18.81 -4.82 8.81
N ARG A 234 -17.65 -5.14 9.38
CA ARG A 234 -17.01 -4.26 10.39
C ARG A 234 -16.55 -2.93 9.82
N GLY A 235 -15.88 -2.93 8.66
CA GLY A 235 -15.46 -1.69 7.99
C GLY A 235 -16.63 -0.84 7.49
N GLN A 236 -17.71 -1.47 7.03
CA GLN A 236 -18.95 -0.76 6.72
C GLN A 236 -19.69 -0.29 7.97
N GLN A 237 -19.69 -1.04 9.08
CA GLN A 237 -20.28 -0.61 10.35
C GLN A 237 -19.55 0.62 10.88
N ASP A 238 -18.21 0.63 10.87
CA ASP A 238 -17.41 1.77 11.35
C ASP A 238 -17.62 3.02 10.47
N GLN A 239 -17.77 2.85 9.14
CA GLN A 239 -18.12 3.93 8.22
C GLN A 239 -19.57 4.42 8.40
N ILE A 240 -20.53 3.50 8.57
CA ILE A 240 -21.94 3.83 8.83
C ILE A 240 -22.07 4.53 10.17
N ASP A 241 -21.34 4.10 11.20
CA ASP A 241 -21.36 4.73 12.52
C ASP A 241 -20.74 6.12 12.46
N GLN A 242 -19.64 6.33 11.71
CA GLN A 242 -19.06 7.67 11.50
C GLN A 242 -19.98 8.60 10.71
N ASP A 243 -20.56 8.14 9.60
CA ASP A 243 -21.50 8.94 8.80
C ASP A 243 -22.80 9.21 9.57
N TYR A 244 -23.26 8.26 10.38
CA TYR A 244 -24.41 8.43 11.26
C TYR A 244 -24.13 9.43 12.38
N LEU A 245 -22.94 9.37 13.00
CA LEU A 245 -22.47 10.36 13.98
C LEU A 245 -22.31 11.75 13.36
N MET A 246 -21.81 11.84 12.13
CA MET A 246 -21.66 13.12 11.41
C MET A 246 -23.02 13.69 10.99
N ALA A 247 -23.95 12.85 10.54
CA ALA A 247 -25.32 13.25 10.20
C ALA A 247 -26.11 13.69 11.44
N LEU A 248 -25.95 13.00 12.58
CA LEU A 248 -26.53 13.40 13.87
C LEU A 248 -25.96 14.74 14.35
N SER A 249 -24.63 14.95 14.24
CA SER A 249 -23.99 16.23 14.57
C SER A 249 -24.54 17.37 13.72
N LEU A 250 -24.68 17.18 12.40
CA LEU A 250 -25.25 18.18 11.49
C LEU A 250 -26.73 18.46 11.78
N GLN A 251 -27.52 17.44 12.15
CA GLN A 251 -28.91 17.61 12.54
C GLN A 251 -29.03 18.35 13.89
N GLN A 252 -28.11 18.11 14.81
CA GLN A 252 -28.05 18.79 16.11
C GLN A 252 -27.60 20.26 15.94
N GLU A 253 -26.67 20.56 15.05
CA GLU A 253 -26.32 21.94 14.67
C GLU A 253 -27.48 22.67 13.96
N GLN A 254 -28.21 21.99 13.07
CA GLN A 254 -29.40 22.57 12.45
C GLN A 254 -30.52 22.83 13.46
N GLN A 255 -30.76 21.92 14.43
CA GLN A 255 -31.71 22.17 15.52
C GLN A 255 -31.23 23.23 16.52
N SER A 256 -29.92 23.41 16.66
CA SER A 256 -29.35 24.49 17.47
C SER A 256 -29.51 25.86 16.81
N GLN A 257 -29.55 25.90 15.46
CA GLN A 257 -29.86 27.11 14.70
C GLN A 257 -31.37 27.39 14.57
N ASP A 258 -32.23 26.40 14.86
CA ASP A 258 -33.70 26.49 14.84
C ASP A 258 -34.34 26.57 16.24
N ILE A 259 -33.60 27.02 17.26
CA ILE A 259 -34.30 27.57 18.41
C ILE A 259 -34.97 28.86 17.90
N ASN A 260 -36.28 29.00 18.10
CA ASN A 260 -37.02 30.21 17.75
C ASN A 260 -37.06 31.10 18.99
N TRP A 261 -36.27 32.18 19.00
CA TRP A 261 -36.16 33.13 20.12
C TRP A 261 -37.48 33.87 20.41
N GLU A 262 -38.52 33.70 19.59
CA GLU A 262 -39.81 34.39 19.72
C GLU A 262 -40.87 33.66 20.57
N GLN A 263 -40.59 32.46 21.10
CA GLN A 263 -41.60 31.67 21.86
C GLN A 263 -41.23 31.36 23.32
N ILE A 264 -40.35 32.16 23.92
CA ILE A 264 -40.04 32.04 25.36
C ILE A 264 -41.16 32.74 26.15
N PRO A 265 -41.91 32.04 27.03
CA PRO A 265 -42.87 32.70 27.92
C PRO A 265 -42.13 33.64 28.88
N GLU A 266 -42.45 34.93 28.87
CA GLU A 266 -41.90 35.89 29.83
C GLU A 266 -42.25 35.45 31.26
N GLY A 267 -41.23 35.01 32.02
CA GLY A 267 -41.39 34.67 33.44
C GLY A 267 -40.59 33.46 33.92
N ILE A 268 -39.95 32.71 33.03
CA ILE A 268 -39.06 31.59 33.41
C ILE A 268 -37.64 32.15 33.56
N SER A 269 -37.02 31.97 34.73
CA SER A 269 -35.63 32.41 34.94
C SER A 269 -34.70 31.61 34.02
N ASP A 270 -33.72 32.25 33.38
CA ASP A 270 -32.70 31.60 32.52
C ASP A 270 -32.07 30.36 33.18
N LEU A 271 -31.94 30.37 34.50
CA LEU A 271 -31.42 29.24 35.27
C LEU A 271 -32.37 28.03 35.27
N GLU A 272 -33.68 28.28 35.37
CA GLU A 272 -34.70 27.21 35.34
C GLU A 272 -34.85 26.65 33.93
N LEU A 273 -34.77 27.50 32.90
CA LEU A 273 -34.84 27.06 31.52
C LEU A 273 -33.61 26.21 31.16
N ALA A 274 -32.41 26.65 31.51
CA ALA A 274 -31.17 25.90 31.30
C ALA A 274 -31.21 24.55 32.04
N LYS A 275 -31.67 24.53 33.29
CA LYS A 275 -31.78 23.29 34.07
C LYS A 275 -32.79 22.31 33.47
N LYS A 276 -33.91 22.82 32.95
CA LYS A 276 -34.95 21.99 32.32
C LYS A 276 -34.46 21.40 30.99
N LEU A 277 -33.73 22.18 30.19
CA LEU A 277 -33.08 21.70 28.96
C LEU A 277 -32.04 20.61 29.27
N GLN A 278 -31.19 20.84 30.28
CA GLN A 278 -30.18 19.87 30.71
C GLN A 278 -30.82 18.55 31.17
N GLU A 279 -31.92 18.62 31.93
CA GLU A 279 -32.62 17.44 32.44
C GLU A 279 -33.35 16.66 31.34
N GLU A 280 -33.86 17.36 30.32
CA GLU A 280 -34.47 16.74 29.15
C GLU A 280 -33.43 16.05 28.24
N GLU A 281 -32.23 16.62 28.14
CA GLU A 281 -31.09 16.01 27.45
C GLU A 281 -30.60 14.75 28.20
N ASP A 282 -30.39 14.84 29.52
CA ASP A 282 -29.99 13.69 30.36
C ASP A 282 -31.02 12.56 30.32
N ARG A 283 -32.32 12.89 30.29
CA ARG A 283 -33.40 11.90 30.18
C ARG A 283 -33.36 11.18 28.82
N ARG A 284 -33.11 11.90 27.73
CA ARG A 284 -32.95 11.31 26.39
C ARG A 284 -31.70 10.44 26.30
N ALA A 285 -30.57 10.92 26.84
CA ALA A 285 -29.33 10.15 26.90
C ALA A 285 -29.50 8.86 27.72
N SER A 286 -30.24 8.92 28.83
CA SER A 286 -30.54 7.75 29.67
C SER A 286 -31.44 6.75 28.94
N GLN A 287 -32.47 7.20 28.22
CA GLN A 287 -33.31 6.33 27.39
C GLN A 287 -32.51 5.66 26.27
N TYR A 288 -31.60 6.41 25.63
CA TYR A 288 -30.69 5.89 24.61
C TYR A 288 -29.79 4.76 25.15
N TYR A 289 -29.15 4.97 26.31
CA TYR A 289 -28.33 3.92 26.95
C TYR A 289 -29.16 2.67 27.31
N GLN A 290 -30.40 2.86 27.74
CA GLN A 290 -31.30 1.78 28.11
C GLN A 290 -31.77 0.97 26.89
N GLU A 291 -32.03 1.63 25.76
CA GLU A 291 -32.30 0.97 24.47
C GLU A 291 -31.06 0.24 23.93
N GLN A 292 -29.87 0.81 24.09
CA GLN A 292 -28.61 0.18 23.68
C GLN A 292 -28.34 -1.11 24.48
N GLU A 293 -28.56 -1.11 25.79
CA GLU A 293 -28.48 -2.32 26.63
C GLU A 293 -29.56 -3.36 26.26
N GLN A 294 -30.79 -2.93 25.96
CA GLN A 294 -31.85 -3.83 25.53
C GLN A 294 -31.56 -4.45 24.15
N ALA A 295 -31.05 -3.68 23.19
CA ALA A 295 -30.63 -4.17 21.87
C ALA A 295 -29.46 -5.15 21.97
N ALA A 296 -28.47 -4.87 22.83
CA ALA A 296 -27.38 -5.79 23.13
C ALA A 296 -27.86 -7.10 23.78
N SER A 297 -28.85 -7.02 24.69
CA SER A 297 -29.42 -8.21 25.34
C SER A 297 -30.28 -9.06 24.39
N ALA A 298 -30.94 -8.44 23.39
CA ALA A 298 -31.75 -9.13 22.38
C ALA A 298 -30.89 -9.90 21.36
N GLN A 299 -29.67 -9.44 21.07
CA GLN A 299 -28.74 -10.16 20.19
C GLN A 299 -28.19 -11.46 20.82
N VAL A 300 -28.13 -11.57 22.16
CA VAL A 300 -27.66 -12.78 22.86
C VAL A 300 -28.69 -13.91 22.88
N GLN A 301 -30.00 -13.62 22.70
CA GLN A 301 -31.05 -14.64 22.76
C GLN A 301 -31.32 -15.40 21.44
N ASN A 302 -30.73 -14.98 20.32
CA ASN A 302 -31.01 -15.57 19.00
C ASN A 302 -29.93 -16.54 18.46
N SER A 303 -29.07 -17.10 19.33
CA SER A 303 -28.16 -18.19 18.94
C SER A 303 -28.92 -19.51 18.72
N PRO A 304 -28.81 -20.19 17.56
CA PRO A 304 -29.48 -21.47 17.34
C PRO A 304 -28.86 -22.59 18.19
N ARG A 305 -29.68 -23.30 18.99
CA ARG A 305 -29.27 -24.51 19.73
C ARG A 305 -28.84 -25.63 18.77
N PRO A 306 -27.75 -26.38 19.05
CA PRO A 306 -27.37 -27.54 18.23
C PRO A 306 -28.35 -28.71 18.47
N ARG A 307 -28.87 -29.28 17.37
CA ARG A 307 -29.73 -30.48 17.38
C ARG A 307 -28.94 -31.70 17.86
N ALA A 308 -29.34 -32.27 18.99
CA ALA A 308 -28.84 -33.55 19.50
C ALA A 308 -29.24 -34.71 18.56
N GLY A 309 -28.24 -35.48 18.13
CA GLY A 309 -28.39 -36.69 17.33
C GLY A 309 -29.08 -37.82 18.08
N ARG A 310 -29.95 -38.54 17.36
CA ARG A 310 -30.80 -39.62 17.86
C ARG A 310 -30.02 -40.95 17.79
N GLU A 311 -29.52 -41.45 18.91
CA GLU A 311 -28.98 -42.81 19.04
C GLU A 311 -30.07 -43.87 18.83
N LYS A 312 -29.84 -44.82 17.91
CA LYS A 312 -30.63 -46.05 17.77
C LYS A 312 -29.87 -47.21 18.45
N GLY A 313 -30.25 -47.55 19.66
CA GLY A 313 -29.82 -48.76 20.39
C GLY A 313 -30.68 -49.99 20.07
N ARG A 314 -30.01 -51.12 19.90
CA ARG A 314 -30.44 -52.49 19.50
C ARG A 314 -31.17 -53.23 20.65
N PRO A 315 -32.06 -54.24 20.39
CA PRO A 315 -32.88 -54.86 21.44
C PRO A 315 -32.13 -55.91 22.30
N PRO A 316 -32.68 -56.29 23.47
CA PRO A 316 -31.95 -57.04 24.49
C PRO A 316 -31.98 -58.56 24.25
N ARG A 317 -30.87 -59.23 24.59
CA ARG A 317 -30.76 -60.69 24.68
C ARG A 317 -31.07 -61.16 26.10
N THR A 318 -31.88 -62.19 26.17
CA THR A 318 -32.31 -62.97 27.34
C THR A 318 -31.14 -63.62 28.08
N GLY A 319 -31.17 -63.58 29.42
CA GLY A 319 -30.26 -64.33 30.28
C GLY A 319 -30.81 -65.72 30.62
N PRO A 320 -29.97 -66.72 30.90
CA PRO A 320 -30.41 -68.02 31.42
C PRO A 320 -30.37 -68.05 32.96
N ALA A 321 -31.39 -68.65 33.56
CA ALA A 321 -31.41 -69.04 34.97
C ALA A 321 -30.95 -70.50 35.11
N VAL A 322 -30.19 -70.75 36.17
CA VAL A 322 -29.52 -72.00 36.56
C VAL A 322 -30.50 -72.99 37.21
N SER A 323 -30.42 -74.29 36.93
CA SER A 323 -30.59 -75.37 37.93
C SER A 323 -30.35 -76.78 37.34
N CYS A 324 -29.54 -77.54 38.08
CA CYS A 324 -29.33 -79.00 38.15
C CYS A 324 -29.09 -79.82 36.87
#